data_AF-A0A510KLK9-F1
#
_entry.id   AF-A0A510KLK9-F1
#
_cell.length_a   1.000
_cell.length_b   1.000
_cell.length_c   1.000
_cell.angle_alpha   90.00
_cell.angle_beta   90.00
_cell.angle_gamma   90.00
#
_symmetry.space_group_name_H-M   'P 1'
#
loop_
_entity.id
_entity.type
_entity.pdbx_description
1 polymer ?
#
loop_
_entity_poly.entity_id
_entity_poly.type
_entity_poly.pdbx_seq_one_letter_code
_entity_poly.pdbx_strand_id
1 'polypeptide(L)' 'MLTVKNLIKIIFLITMTVLIQLEVIREKGHWIAGGNLAFPVLLAILLWWPSYFKKWK' A
#
# COMPACT_ATOMS: atom_id res chain seq x y z
N MET A 1 -17.15 -2.01 9.82
CA MET A 1 -17.92 -2.35 8.61
C MET A 1 -17.06 -2.07 7.39
N LEU A 2 -16.86 -3.06 6.51
CA LEU A 2 -16.15 -2.86 5.26
C LEU A 2 -17.02 -1.99 4.33
N THR A 3 -16.59 -0.76 4.05
CA THR A 3 -17.27 0.10 3.08
C THR A 3 -16.69 -0.12 1.69
N VAL A 4 -17.45 0.17 0.63
CA VAL A 4 -16.96 0.12 -0.76
C VAL A 4 -15.67 0.96 -0.91
N LYS A 5 -15.64 2.14 -0.28
CA LYS A 5 -14.45 3.00 -0.25
C LYS A 5 -13.24 2.31 0.38
N ASN A 6 -13.42 1.59 1.48
CA ASN A 6 -12.33 0.89 2.15
C ASN A 6 -11.89 -0.36 1.36
N LEU A 7 -12.84 -1.05 0.72
CA LEU A 7 -12.56 -2.18 -0.16
C LEU A 7 -11.69 -1.75 -1.36
N ILE A 8 -12.03 -0.63 -2.02
CA ILE A 8 -11.23 -0.10 -3.14
C ILE A 8 -9.80 0.20 -2.68
N LYS A 9 -9.61 0.84 -1.51
CA LYS A 9 -8.27 1.11 -0.97
C LYS A 9 -7.48 -0.17 -0.73
N ILE A 10 -8.12 -1.21 -0.18
CA ILE A 10 -7.48 -2.50 0.08
C ILE A 10 -7.07 -3.19 -1.23
N ILE A 11 -7.97 -3.26 -2.22
CA ILE A 11 -7.66 -3.85 -3.53
C ILE A 11 -6.48 -3.12 -4.16
N PHE A 12 -6.53 -1.78 -4.19
CA PHE A 12 -5.44 -0.98 -4.76
C PHE A 12 -4.11 -1.18 -4.02
N LEU A 13 -4.13 -1.20 -2.69
CA LEU A 13 -2.95 -1.47 -1.85
C LEU A 13 -2.32 -2.82 -2.21
N ILE A 14 -3.12 -3.89 -2.28
CA ILE A 14 -2.64 -5.24 -2.60
C ILE A 14 -2.07 -5.28 -4.02
N THR A 15 -2.80 -4.79 -5.02
CA THR A 15 -2.37 -4.81 -6.42
C THR A 15 -1.04 -4.09 -6.60
N MET A 16 -0.91 -2.86 -6.09
CA MET A 16 0.33 -2.09 -6.22
C MET A 16 1.48 -2.75 -5.47
N THR A 17 1.22 -3.33 -4.29
CA THR A 17 2.26 -4.03 -3.52
C THR A 17 2.79 -5.25 -4.28
N VAL A 18 1.90 -6.09 -4.83
CA VAL A 18 2.30 -7.27 -5.60
C VAL A 18 3.12 -6.86 -6.83
N LEU A 19 2.69 -5.83 -7.57
CA LEU A 19 3.43 -5.35 -8.74
C LEU A 19 4.85 -4.89 -8.40
N ILE A 20 5.01 -4.09 -7.33
CA ILE A 20 6.34 -3.63 -6.90
C ILE A 20 7.18 -4.79 -6.35
N GLN A 21 6.58 -5.73 -5.61
CA GLN A 21 7.32 -6.90 -5.13
C GLN A 21 7.82 -7.77 -6.28
N LEU A 22 7.01 -7.97 -7.33
CA LEU A 22 7.43 -8.66 -8.55
C LEU A 22 8.54 -7.91 -9.27
N GLU A 23 8.44 -6.59 -9.41
CA GLU A 23 9.49 -5.75 -10.02
C GLU A 23 10.81 -5.84 -9.25
N VAL A 24 10.77 -5.76 -7.92
CA VAL A 24 11.96 -5.91 -7.07
C VAL A 24 12.60 -7.27 -7.27
N ILE A 25 11.81 -8.34 -7.28
CA ILE A 25 12.34 -9.70 -7.48
C ILE A 25 12.93 -9.82 -8.88
N ARG A 26 12.32 -9.20 -9.91
CA ARG A 26 12.87 -9.20 -11.27
C ARG A 26 14.22 -8.49 -11.35
N GLU A 27 14.36 -7.33 -10.72
CA GLU A 27 15.56 -6.49 -10.83
C GLU A 27 16.68 -6.88 -9.85
N LYS A 28 16.33 -7.44 -8.68
CA LYS A 28 17.29 -7.74 -7.60
C LYS A 28 17.47 -9.24 -7.33
N GLY A 29 16.58 -10.10 -7.82
CA GLY A 29 16.60 -11.54 -7.56
C GLY A 29 16.25 -11.93 -6.11
N HIS A 30 15.99 -10.96 -5.23
CA HIS A 30 15.64 -11.18 -3.83
C HIS A 30 14.76 -10.05 -3.30
N TRP A 31 14.20 -10.26 -2.12
CA TRP A 31 13.36 -9.29 -1.43
C TRP A 31 14.23 -8.16 -0.84
N ILE A 32 13.74 -6.92 -0.87
CA ILE A 32 14.40 -5.76 -0.25
C ILE A 32 13.43 -5.01 0.66
N ALA A 33 13.94 -4.44 1.75
CA ALA A 33 13.10 -3.69 2.69
C ALA A 33 12.35 -2.51 2.02
N GLY A 34 12.97 -1.85 1.03
CA GLY A 34 12.33 -0.74 0.30
C GLY A 34 11.01 -1.14 -0.38
N GLY A 35 11.08 -1.99 -1.41
CA GLY A 35 9.87 -2.35 -2.16
C GLY A 35 8.95 -3.33 -1.45
N ASN A 36 9.46 -4.21 -0.59
CA ASN A 36 8.63 -5.24 0.05
C ASN A 36 8.01 -4.78 1.38
N LEU A 37 8.62 -3.82 2.09
CA LEU A 37 8.15 -3.32 3.39
C LEU A 37 7.79 -1.83 3.35
N ALA A 38 8.69 -0.96 2.87
CA ALA A 38 8.46 0.49 2.92
C ALA A 38 7.36 0.95 1.97
N PHE A 39 7.30 0.37 0.75
CA PHE A 39 6.27 0.71 -0.23
C PHE A 39 4.83 0.45 0.24
N PRO A 40 4.44 -0.77 0.69
CA PRO A 40 3.08 -1.01 1.17
C PRO A 40 2.72 -0.13 2.39
N VAL A 41 3.68 0.13 3.29
CA VAL A 41 3.46 1.00 4.45
C VAL A 41 3.19 2.44 4.01
N LEU A 42 4.02 2.99 3.12
CA LEU A 42 3.83 4.34 2.57
C LEU A 42 2.47 4.47 1.88
N LEU A 43 2.09 3.46 1.09
CA LEU A 43 0.83 3.46 0.37
C LEU A 43 -0.37 3.37 1.33
N ALA A 44 -0.26 2.59 2.40
CA ALA A 44 -1.26 2.55 3.46
C ALA A 44 -1.39 3.90 4.19
N ILE A 45 -0.28 4.57 4.49
CA ILE A 45 -0.33 5.94 5.04
C ILE A 45 -1.06 6.84 4.04
N LEU A 46 -0.65 6.90 2.78
CA LEU A 46 -1.25 7.79 1.78
C LEU A 46 -2.76 7.58 1.63
N LEU A 47 -3.23 6.33 1.62
CA LEU A 47 -4.64 6.00 1.42
C LEU A 47 -5.51 6.32 2.65
N TRP A 48 -4.99 6.24 3.87
CA TRP A 48 -5.78 6.44 5.11
C TRP A 48 -5.49 7.75 5.85
N TRP A 49 -4.36 8.41 5.59
CA TRP A 49 -3.95 9.67 6.21
C TRP A 49 -4.95 10.82 6.04
N PRO A 50 -5.57 11.03 4.85
CA PRO A 50 -6.58 12.08 4.70
C PRO A 50 -7.84 11.84 5.55
N SER A 51 -8.20 10.57 5.76
CA SER A 51 -9.32 10.19 6.64
C SER A 51 -8.98 10.44 8.11
N TYR A 52 -7.71 10.32 8.50
CA TYR A 52 -7.24 10.63 9.84
C TYR A 52 -7.45 12.11 10.16
N PHE A 53 -7.03 13.04 9.31
CA PHE A 53 -7.24 14.49 9.55
C PHE A 53 -8.70 14.91 9.63
N LYS A 54 -9.59 14.29 8.85
CA LYS A 54 -11.04 14.54 8.96
C LYS A 54 -11.63 14.17 10.32
N LYS A 55 -10.94 13.34 11.12
CA LYS A 55 -11.36 12.99 12.47
C LYS A 55 -11.03 14.08 13.51
N TRP A 56 -10.06 14.94 13.21
CA TRP A 56 -9.56 15.98 14.12
C TRP A 56 -10.12 17.38 13.83
N LYS A 57 -10.95 17.49 12.80
CA LYS A 57 -11.68 18.70 12.43
C LYS A 57 -13.15 18.51 12.76
#